data_AF-A0A968Y6D0-F1
#
_entry.id   AF-A0A968Y6D0-F1
#
_cell.length_a   1.000
_cell.length_b   1.000
_cell.length_c   1.000
_cell.angle_alpha   90.00
_cell.angle_beta   90.00
_cell.angle_gamma   90.00
#
_symmetry.space_group_name_H-M   'P 1'
#
loop_
_entity.id
_entity.type
_entity.pdbx_description
1 polymer ?
#
loop_
_entity_poly.entity_id
_entity_poly.type
_entity_poly.pdbx_seq_one_letter_code
_entity_poly.pdbx_strand_id
1 'polypeptide(L)'
;MGASVHSSLAEKGIISGYPDGTFRPTQAVDRDEFSAMIRQAFDRSSIRNIPSGSYFKDVPQNYWAETPIQEAYEMGFMNNFPGNEFRPKQPLTKVQALVVLMRGLDKDYDRPVATTNRAAAAPASPTQANQNPGNQRRRIARNRLAFPLAGTVLMQPLLPAIAKQPPAPAPAPAPATAVPQTTTTTANETARISALEFVKSYYKDADRIPKDAVNPVAAATQANIAVNYPDPRVLNPNELLSRGSATALIHQALVDRGQIEPLQNPEAAKYIPNNQ
;
A
#
# COMPACT_ATOMS: atom_id res chain seq x y z
N MET A 1 -0.54 18.73 -11.83
CA MET A 1 -0.57 17.31 -11.40
C MET A 1 -1.97 16.83 -11.06
N GLY A 2 -2.68 17.44 -10.09
CA GLY A 2 -4.01 16.94 -9.67
C GLY A 2 -5.04 16.79 -10.80
N ALA A 3 -5.07 17.70 -11.78
CA ALA A 3 -6.02 17.63 -12.91
C ALA A 3 -5.77 16.44 -13.86
N SER A 4 -4.51 16.11 -14.16
CA SER A 4 -4.17 14.99 -15.06
C SER A 4 -4.40 13.64 -14.37
N VAL A 5 -4.12 13.54 -13.07
CA VAL A 5 -4.37 12.33 -12.29
C VAL A 5 -5.87 12.10 -12.11
N HIS A 6 -6.62 13.16 -11.79
CA HIS A 6 -8.07 13.07 -11.68
C HIS A 6 -8.71 12.53 -12.95
N SER A 7 -8.33 13.06 -14.12
CA SER A 7 -8.91 12.62 -15.40
C SER A 7 -8.68 11.11 -15.63
N SER A 8 -7.47 10.61 -15.37
CA SER A 8 -7.16 9.17 -15.47
C SER A 8 -7.99 8.29 -14.52
N LEU A 9 -8.15 8.71 -13.25
CA LEU A 9 -8.92 7.94 -12.28
C LEU A 9 -10.44 8.06 -12.49
N ALA A 10 -10.92 9.22 -12.93
CA ALA A 10 -12.32 9.46 -13.25
C ALA A 10 -12.77 8.67 -14.48
N GLU A 11 -11.94 8.63 -15.54
CA GLU A 11 -12.17 7.79 -16.73
C GLU A 11 -12.30 6.30 -16.38
N LYS A 12 -11.56 5.85 -15.35
CA LYS A 12 -11.61 4.47 -14.85
C LYS A 12 -12.71 4.25 -13.78
N GLY A 13 -13.46 5.29 -13.40
CA GLY A 13 -14.48 5.23 -12.36
C GLY A 13 -13.94 5.00 -10.94
N ILE A 14 -12.65 5.22 -10.72
CA ILE A 14 -11.92 4.92 -9.46
C ILE A 14 -12.07 6.07 -8.46
N ILE A 15 -12.13 7.32 -8.92
CA ILE A 15 -12.41 8.49 -8.06
C ILE A 15 -13.38 9.42 -8.78
N SER A 16 -14.47 9.77 -8.10
CA SER A 16 -15.48 10.70 -8.61
C SER A 16 -15.36 12.10 -8.01
N GLY A 17 -15.85 13.10 -8.76
CA GLY A 17 -16.11 14.45 -8.26
C GLY A 17 -17.31 14.48 -7.31
N TYR A 18 -17.70 15.68 -6.91
CA TYR A 18 -18.90 15.92 -6.12
C TYR A 18 -20.17 15.77 -6.96
N PRO A 19 -21.35 15.55 -6.33
CA PRO A 19 -22.63 15.44 -7.05
C PRO A 19 -22.99 16.65 -7.93
N ASP A 20 -22.39 17.82 -7.65
CA ASP A 20 -22.55 19.04 -8.43
C ASP A 20 -21.67 19.08 -9.71
N GLY A 21 -20.95 18.00 -10.00
CA GLY A 21 -20.06 17.88 -11.16
C GLY A 21 -18.69 18.52 -10.96
N THR A 22 -18.39 19.09 -9.79
CA THR A 22 -17.10 19.73 -9.51
C THR A 22 -16.10 18.75 -8.92
N PHE A 23 -14.80 18.94 -9.20
CA PHE A 23 -13.74 18.14 -8.55
C PHE A 23 -13.11 18.85 -7.34
N ARG A 24 -13.00 20.18 -7.35
CA ARG A 24 -12.44 20.99 -6.23
C ARG A 24 -11.06 20.50 -5.75
N PRO A 25 -10.03 20.47 -6.62
CA PRO A 25 -8.73 19.84 -6.33
C PRO A 25 -7.96 20.48 -5.17
N THR A 26 -8.26 21.73 -4.83
CA THR A 26 -7.62 22.48 -3.73
C THR A 26 -8.38 22.39 -2.42
N GLN A 27 -9.60 21.84 -2.42
CA GLN A 27 -10.40 21.70 -1.21
C GLN A 27 -9.77 20.65 -0.29
N ALA A 28 -9.71 20.96 1.01
CA ALA A 28 -9.32 19.99 2.02
C ALA A 28 -10.31 18.81 2.06
N VAL A 29 -9.79 17.63 2.34
CA VAL A 29 -10.54 16.38 2.42
C VAL A 29 -10.71 15.97 3.87
N ASP A 30 -11.96 15.74 4.23
CA ASP A 30 -12.35 15.21 5.54
C ASP A 30 -12.17 13.69 5.61
N ARG A 31 -12.12 13.14 6.83
CA ARG A 31 -11.96 11.70 7.05
C ARG A 31 -13.05 10.87 6.40
N ASP A 32 -14.28 11.35 6.36
CA ASP A 32 -15.41 10.68 5.71
C ASP A 32 -15.28 10.63 4.19
N GLU A 33 -14.88 11.75 3.58
CA GLU A 33 -14.60 11.87 2.16
C GLU A 33 -13.43 10.99 1.75
N PHE A 34 -12.35 10.96 2.54
CA PHE A 34 -11.22 10.10 2.25
C PHE A 34 -11.58 8.61 2.35
N SER A 35 -12.42 8.22 3.31
CA SER A 35 -12.98 6.85 3.38
C SER A 35 -13.77 6.48 2.12
N ALA A 36 -14.57 7.41 1.59
CA ALA A 36 -15.29 7.19 0.33
C ALA A 36 -14.34 7.02 -0.85
N MET A 37 -13.26 7.82 -0.91
CA MET A 37 -12.22 7.66 -1.94
C MET A 37 -11.48 6.32 -1.82
N ILE A 38 -11.18 5.86 -0.60
CA ILE A 38 -10.56 4.55 -0.35
C ILE A 38 -11.48 3.42 -0.81
N ARG A 39 -12.75 3.45 -0.38
CA ARG A 39 -13.76 2.46 -0.76
C ARG A 39 -13.92 2.35 -2.28
N GLN A 40 -13.93 3.49 -2.98
CA GLN A 40 -14.06 3.50 -4.43
C GLN A 40 -12.79 2.97 -5.13
N ALA A 41 -11.62 3.21 -4.54
CA ALA A 41 -10.34 2.87 -5.16
C ALA A 41 -9.88 1.43 -4.90
N PHE A 42 -10.16 0.87 -3.73
CA PHE A 42 -9.60 -0.40 -3.31
C PHE A 42 -10.68 -1.44 -3.04
N ASP A 43 -10.66 -2.50 -3.85
CA ASP A 43 -11.38 -3.74 -3.56
C ASP A 43 -10.50 -4.63 -2.68
N ARG A 44 -10.75 -4.62 -1.36
CA ARG A 44 -10.01 -5.38 -0.35
C ARG A 44 -11.01 -6.07 0.59
N SER A 45 -10.72 -7.31 0.95
CA SER A 45 -11.50 -8.04 1.96
C SER A 45 -11.38 -7.39 3.34
N SER A 46 -12.49 -7.34 4.07
CA SER A 46 -12.53 -6.90 5.48
C SER A 46 -11.60 -7.76 6.34
N ILE A 47 -10.75 -7.09 7.13
CA ILE A 47 -9.86 -7.71 8.13
C ILE A 47 -10.37 -7.50 9.57
N ARG A 48 -11.40 -6.66 9.74
CA ARG A 48 -12.11 -6.46 11.00
C ARG A 48 -13.59 -6.73 10.78
N ASN A 49 -14.23 -7.22 11.84
CA ASN A 49 -15.67 -7.40 11.87
C ASN A 49 -16.26 -6.41 12.87
N ILE A 50 -17.20 -5.59 12.44
CA ILE A 50 -18.00 -4.73 13.33
C ILE A 50 -19.44 -5.23 13.40
N PRO A 51 -20.16 -4.99 14.52
CA PRO A 51 -21.58 -5.27 14.60
C PRO A 51 -22.35 -4.55 13.50
N SER A 52 -23.41 -5.17 12.99
CA SER A 52 -24.33 -4.50 12.06
C SER A 52 -24.99 -3.29 12.73
N GLY A 53 -25.13 -2.20 11.98
CA GLY A 53 -25.70 -0.94 12.45
C GLY A 53 -24.65 0.11 12.80
N SER A 54 -25.03 1.09 13.63
CA SER A 54 -24.17 2.24 13.96
C SER A 54 -23.04 1.82 14.91
N TYR A 55 -21.88 1.49 14.36
CA TYR A 55 -20.70 1.15 15.16
C TYR A 55 -20.03 2.38 15.80
N PHE A 56 -19.94 3.47 15.04
CA PHE A 56 -19.34 4.72 15.50
C PHE A 56 -20.40 5.60 16.17
N LYS A 57 -20.06 6.21 17.31
CA LYS A 57 -21.01 7.02 18.09
C LYS A 57 -21.32 8.37 17.46
N ASP A 58 -20.37 8.90 16.69
CA ASP A 58 -20.41 10.22 16.05
C ASP A 58 -20.70 10.15 14.54
N VAL A 59 -21.13 8.98 14.07
CA VAL A 59 -21.62 8.78 12.70
C VAL A 59 -23.12 8.49 12.79
N PRO A 60 -23.99 9.44 12.40
CA PRO A 60 -25.43 9.21 12.41
C PRO A 60 -25.84 8.07 11.48
N GLN A 61 -26.96 7.42 11.79
CA GLN A 61 -27.60 6.49 10.86
C GLN A 61 -28.03 7.22 9.58
N ASN A 62 -27.91 6.54 8.43
CA ASN A 62 -28.18 7.08 7.11
C ASN A 62 -27.26 8.25 6.71
N TYR A 63 -26.14 8.42 7.43
CA TYR A 63 -25.12 9.35 7.00
C TYR A 63 -24.54 8.88 5.66
N TRP A 64 -24.39 9.78 4.68
CA TRP A 64 -23.96 9.41 3.32
C TRP A 64 -22.63 8.64 3.29
N ALA A 65 -21.76 8.89 4.29
CA ALA A 65 -20.49 8.20 4.43
C ALA A 65 -20.50 7.07 5.47
N GLU A 66 -21.64 6.68 6.02
CA GLU A 66 -21.73 5.59 7.01
C GLU A 66 -21.07 4.31 6.47
N THR A 67 -21.51 3.83 5.31
CA THR A 67 -20.93 2.65 4.66
C THR A 67 -19.46 2.86 4.26
N PRO A 68 -19.05 3.95 3.57
CA PRO A 68 -17.64 4.25 3.36
C PRO A 68 -16.76 4.19 4.59
N ILE A 69 -17.21 4.76 5.70
CA ILE A 69 -16.48 4.82 6.96
C ILE A 69 -16.31 3.41 7.55
N GLN A 70 -17.40 2.63 7.57
CA GLN A 70 -17.39 1.26 8.06
C GLN A 70 -16.46 0.38 7.23
N GLU A 71 -16.62 0.36 5.91
CA GLU A 71 -15.80 -0.47 5.02
C GLU A 71 -14.31 -0.05 5.07
N ALA A 72 -14.00 1.25 5.07
CA ALA A 72 -12.60 1.71 5.20
C ALA A 72 -11.96 1.31 6.54
N TYR A 73 -12.76 1.23 7.61
CA TYR A 73 -12.32 0.72 8.90
C TYR A 73 -12.14 -0.81 8.88
N GLU A 74 -13.10 -1.54 8.33
CA GLU A 74 -13.08 -3.00 8.22
C GLU A 74 -11.93 -3.49 7.34
N MET A 75 -11.65 -2.82 6.22
CA MET A 75 -10.51 -3.08 5.34
C MET A 75 -9.15 -2.72 5.98
N GLY A 76 -9.14 -2.10 7.16
CA GLY A 76 -7.91 -1.80 7.89
C GLY A 76 -7.21 -0.51 7.50
N PHE A 77 -7.75 0.29 6.57
CA PHE A 77 -7.19 1.58 6.21
C PHE A 77 -7.33 2.60 7.35
N MET A 78 -8.57 2.80 7.80
CA MET A 78 -8.92 3.80 8.79
C MET A 78 -8.97 3.20 10.20
N ASN A 79 -8.60 4.00 11.20
CA ASN A 79 -8.76 3.66 12.62
C ASN A 79 -9.77 4.59 13.26
N ASN A 80 -10.34 4.15 14.37
CA ASN A 80 -11.18 4.94 15.25
C ASN A 80 -10.36 5.65 16.32
N PHE A 81 -11.00 6.59 16.99
CA PHE A 81 -10.50 7.24 18.19
C PHE A 81 -11.08 6.56 19.44
N PRO A 82 -10.46 6.75 20.62
CA PRO A 82 -10.99 6.27 21.88
C PRO A 82 -12.48 6.62 22.04
N GLY A 83 -13.26 5.66 22.54
CA GLY A 83 -14.71 5.84 22.71
C GLY A 83 -15.58 5.47 21.51
N ASN A 84 -15.01 4.83 20.47
CA ASN A 84 -15.65 4.49 19.19
C ASN A 84 -16.11 5.71 18.40
N GLU A 85 -15.28 6.75 18.38
CA GLU A 85 -15.46 7.92 17.53
C GLU A 85 -14.70 7.75 16.20
N PHE A 86 -15.28 8.21 15.09
CA PHE A 86 -14.62 8.24 13.80
C PHE A 86 -14.10 9.63 13.42
N ARG A 87 -14.79 10.67 13.86
CA ARG A 87 -14.59 12.10 13.55
C ARG A 87 -14.72 12.38 12.06
N PRO A 88 -15.91 12.15 11.46
CA PRO A 88 -16.09 12.20 10.01
C PRO A 88 -15.69 13.54 9.39
N LYS A 89 -16.00 14.66 10.06
CA LYS A 89 -15.72 16.04 9.62
C LYS A 89 -14.37 16.60 10.06
N GLN A 90 -13.47 15.75 10.54
CA GLN A 90 -12.12 16.19 10.83
C GLN A 90 -11.29 16.13 9.53
N PRO A 91 -10.63 17.22 9.11
CA PRO A 91 -9.77 17.21 7.95
C PRO A 91 -8.51 16.36 8.21
N LEU A 92 -8.06 15.65 7.18
CA LEU A 92 -6.82 14.88 7.25
C LEU A 92 -5.62 15.75 6.91
N THR A 93 -4.48 15.49 7.54
CA THR A 93 -3.19 15.98 7.05
C THR A 93 -2.60 15.03 6.01
N LYS A 94 -1.66 15.54 5.21
CA LYS A 94 -0.98 14.74 4.19
C LYS A 94 -0.27 13.52 4.77
N VAL A 95 0.39 13.66 5.93
CA VAL A 95 1.06 12.52 6.56
C VAL A 95 0.08 11.47 7.08
N GLN A 96 -1.07 11.91 7.60
CA GLN A 96 -2.12 10.98 8.06
C GLN A 96 -2.69 10.17 6.89
N ALA A 97 -2.88 10.79 5.72
CA ALA A 97 -3.33 10.10 4.51
C ALA A 97 -2.33 9.02 4.06
N LEU A 98 -1.03 9.32 4.08
CA LEU A 98 0.02 8.34 3.77
C LEU A 98 0.00 7.16 4.74
N VAL A 99 -0.09 7.43 6.04
CA VAL A 99 -0.18 6.40 7.08
C VAL A 99 -1.42 5.52 6.87
N VAL A 100 -2.56 6.10 6.50
CA VAL A 100 -3.80 5.37 6.20
C VAL A 100 -3.61 4.46 4.99
N LEU A 101 -3.09 4.99 3.88
CA LEU A 101 -2.89 4.22 2.66
C LEU A 101 -1.94 3.06 2.90
N MET A 102 -0.76 3.35 3.44
CA MET A 102 0.24 2.32 3.62
C MET A 102 -0.24 1.20 4.56
N ARG A 103 -1.18 1.51 5.49
CA ARG A 103 -1.70 0.54 6.46
C ARG A 103 -2.67 -0.38 5.76
N GLY A 104 -3.57 0.19 4.97
CA GLY A 104 -4.49 -0.56 4.14
C GLY A 104 -3.83 -1.28 2.95
N LEU A 105 -2.56 -1.01 2.66
CA LEU A 105 -1.77 -1.74 1.67
C LEU A 105 -0.90 -2.85 2.29
N ASP A 106 -0.97 -3.06 3.60
CA ASP A 106 -0.15 -4.02 4.36
C ASP A 106 1.36 -3.88 4.08
N LYS A 107 1.82 -2.66 3.83
CA LYS A 107 3.23 -2.39 3.57
C LYS A 107 3.98 -2.40 4.91
N ASP A 108 4.85 -3.38 5.11
CA ASP A 108 5.68 -3.51 6.32
C ASP A 108 6.48 -2.22 6.59
N TYR A 109 6.18 -1.59 7.73
CA TYR A 109 6.76 -0.31 8.12
C TYR A 109 8.03 -0.44 8.97
N ASP A 110 8.18 -1.58 9.65
CA ASP A 110 9.31 -1.81 10.55
C ASP A 110 10.54 -2.33 9.81
N ARG A 111 10.50 -2.38 8.47
CA ARG A 111 11.64 -2.76 7.65
C ARG A 111 12.66 -1.62 7.61
N PRO A 112 13.93 -1.85 7.96
CA PRO A 112 14.98 -0.86 7.78
C PRO A 112 15.16 -0.55 6.29
N VAL A 113 15.47 0.72 5.98
CA VAL A 113 15.60 1.22 4.61
C VAL A 113 16.93 0.73 4.02
N ALA A 114 16.86 -0.07 2.95
CA ALA A 114 18.03 -0.43 2.16
C ALA A 114 18.52 0.80 1.38
N THR A 115 19.81 1.13 1.48
CA THR A 115 20.41 2.11 0.56
C THR A 115 21.02 1.40 -0.64
N THR A 116 20.82 1.95 -1.82
CA THR A 116 21.61 1.57 -2.99
C THR A 116 22.77 2.56 -3.10
N ASN A 117 23.89 2.26 -2.45
CA ASN A 117 25.15 2.95 -2.76
C ASN A 117 25.64 2.45 -4.12
N ARG A 118 25.32 3.16 -5.22
CA ARG A 118 26.00 2.96 -6.50
C ARG A 118 26.99 4.10 -6.74
N ALA A 119 28.14 4.01 -6.08
CA ALA A 119 29.36 4.64 -6.59
C ALA A 119 30.11 3.60 -7.47
N ALA A 120 30.54 4.04 -8.65
CA ALA A 120 31.40 3.32 -9.61
C ALA A 120 30.81 2.12 -10.38
N ALA A 121 29.92 2.41 -11.32
CA ALA A 121 29.95 1.71 -12.61
C ALA A 121 29.75 2.76 -13.72
N ALA A 122 30.88 3.18 -14.30
CA ALA A 122 30.97 4.09 -15.43
C ALA A 122 30.07 3.64 -16.60
N PRO A 123 29.61 4.56 -17.46
CA PRO A 123 28.77 4.23 -18.60
C PRO A 123 29.57 3.41 -19.61
N ALA A 124 29.20 2.15 -19.81
CA ALA A 124 29.54 1.47 -21.05
C ALA A 124 28.83 2.22 -22.17
N SER A 125 29.61 2.90 -23.01
CA SER A 125 29.12 3.64 -24.19
C SER A 125 28.43 2.66 -25.15
N PRO A 126 27.32 3.04 -25.81
CA PRO A 126 26.75 2.25 -26.88
C PRO A 126 27.56 2.48 -28.17
N THR A 127 28.37 1.51 -28.58
CA THR A 127 28.91 1.49 -29.94
C THR A 127 27.79 1.06 -30.89
N GLN A 128 27.44 1.94 -31.83
CA GLN A 128 26.54 1.69 -32.95
C GLN A 128 27.25 0.99 -34.12
N ALA A 129 26.41 0.37 -34.97
CA ALA A 129 26.66 -0.22 -36.30
C ALA A 129 27.29 -1.63 -36.30
N ASN A 130 26.81 -2.61 -37.07
CA ASN A 130 26.30 -2.50 -38.43
C ASN A 130 25.42 -3.71 -38.83
N GLN A 131 24.53 -3.46 -39.79
CA GLN A 131 23.51 -4.32 -40.39
C GLN A 131 24.10 -5.43 -41.28
N ASN A 132 23.45 -6.60 -41.39
CA ASN A 132 22.71 -6.98 -42.61
C ASN A 132 21.93 -8.32 -42.49
N PRO A 133 20.87 -8.54 -43.30
CA PRO A 133 19.81 -9.53 -43.10
C PRO A 133 20.00 -10.80 -43.96
N GLY A 134 19.31 -11.88 -43.59
CA GLY A 134 19.14 -13.02 -44.50
C GLY A 134 18.48 -14.24 -43.87
N ASN A 135 17.23 -14.48 -44.27
CA ASN A 135 16.61 -15.80 -44.42
C ASN A 135 16.34 -16.64 -43.15
N GLN A 136 15.07 -16.74 -42.76
CA GLN A 136 14.27 -17.93 -43.09
C GLN A 136 12.78 -17.74 -42.79
N ARG A 137 11.99 -17.93 -43.84
CA ARG A 137 10.54 -17.89 -43.87
C ARG A 137 9.95 -19.26 -43.50
N ARG A 138 8.80 -19.19 -42.83
CA ARG A 138 7.65 -20.13 -42.82
C ARG A 138 7.82 -21.46 -42.06
N ARG A 139 6.92 -21.69 -41.11
CA ARG A 139 5.76 -22.56 -41.34
C ARG A 139 4.64 -22.36 -40.30
N ILE A 140 3.42 -22.44 -40.82
CA ILE A 140 2.12 -22.39 -40.16
C ILE A 140 1.82 -23.79 -39.60
N ALA A 141 1.21 -23.91 -38.43
CA ALA A 141 0.15 -24.90 -38.19
C ALA A 141 -0.58 -24.62 -36.86
N ARG A 142 -1.90 -24.43 -36.99
CA ARG A 142 -2.88 -24.55 -35.92
C ARG A 142 -2.95 -26.00 -35.46
N ASN A 143 -3.24 -26.27 -34.19
CA ASN A 143 -4.11 -27.39 -33.84
C ASN A 143 -4.89 -27.16 -32.55
N ARG A 144 -6.19 -27.46 -32.65
CA ARG A 144 -7.19 -27.52 -31.59
C ARG A 144 -7.42 -29.00 -31.21
N LEU A 145 -8.07 -29.18 -30.06
CA LEU A 145 -8.97 -30.27 -29.62
C LEU A 145 -8.47 -31.27 -28.56
N ALA A 146 -9.21 -31.23 -27.43
CA ALA A 146 -10.02 -32.30 -26.82
C ALA A 146 -9.48 -33.07 -25.60
N PHE A 147 -10.35 -33.07 -24.58
CA PHE A 147 -10.40 -33.89 -23.37
C PHE A 147 -10.70 -35.37 -23.68
N PRO A 148 -10.51 -36.28 -22.70
CA PRO A 148 -11.69 -36.77 -21.97
C PRO A 148 -11.52 -36.98 -20.45
N LEU A 149 -12.68 -37.12 -19.81
CA LEU A 149 -12.99 -37.48 -18.42
C LEU A 149 -12.73 -38.96 -18.11
N ALA A 150 -12.52 -39.27 -16.83
CA ALA A 150 -13.24 -40.27 -16.00
C ALA A 150 -12.34 -41.02 -15.02
N GLY A 151 -12.79 -41.14 -13.76
CA GLY A 151 -12.13 -41.94 -12.73
C GLY A 151 -12.75 -41.77 -11.34
N THR A 152 -14.05 -42.04 -11.21
CA THR A 152 -14.76 -42.17 -9.93
C THR A 152 -14.40 -43.48 -9.22
N VAL A 153 -14.06 -43.41 -7.93
CA VAL A 153 -14.27 -44.52 -6.98
C VAL A 153 -14.89 -43.95 -5.70
N LEU A 154 -15.97 -44.59 -5.27
CA LEU A 154 -16.82 -44.29 -4.11
C LEU A 154 -16.88 -45.55 -3.22
N MET A 155 -17.22 -45.35 -1.93
CA MET A 155 -17.46 -46.33 -0.84
C MET A 155 -16.28 -46.61 0.10
N GLN A 156 -16.44 -46.79 1.41
CA GLN A 156 -17.32 -46.32 2.51
C GLN A 156 -16.70 -46.94 3.81
N PRO A 157 -17.14 -46.61 5.04
CA PRO A 157 -16.27 -46.55 6.23
C PRO A 157 -16.23 -47.84 7.06
N LEU A 158 -15.26 -47.92 7.97
CA LEU A 158 -15.29 -48.83 9.12
C LEU A 158 -14.89 -48.08 10.40
N LEU A 159 -15.80 -48.01 11.37
CA LEU A 159 -15.48 -47.80 12.79
C LEU A 159 -15.28 -49.18 13.44
N PRO A 160 -14.48 -49.29 14.51
CA PRO A 160 -15.16 -49.52 15.79
C PRO A 160 -14.49 -48.90 17.04
N ALA A 161 -15.37 -48.67 18.03
CA ALA A 161 -15.26 -48.88 19.47
C ALA A 161 -14.23 -48.12 20.34
N ILE A 162 -14.83 -47.58 21.42
CA ILE A 162 -14.29 -46.88 22.57
C ILE A 162 -13.44 -47.80 23.45
N ALA A 163 -12.24 -47.35 23.81
CA ALA A 163 -11.55 -47.74 25.03
C ALA A 163 -11.05 -46.48 25.76
N LYS A 164 -11.41 -46.36 27.03
CA LYS A 164 -10.97 -45.28 27.93
C LYS A 164 -9.48 -45.41 28.21
N GLN A 165 -8.68 -44.44 27.75
CA GLN A 165 -7.27 -44.31 28.13
C GLN A 165 -7.13 -43.19 29.19
N PRO A 166 -6.54 -43.45 30.36
CA PRO A 166 -6.35 -42.44 31.41
C PRO A 166 -5.35 -41.34 31.00
N PRO A 167 -5.41 -40.14 31.62
CA PRO A 167 -4.63 -38.98 31.20
C PRO A 167 -3.13 -39.20 31.42
N ALA A 168 -2.33 -39.00 30.39
CA ALA A 168 -0.88 -38.94 30.50
C ALA A 168 -0.45 -37.64 31.22
N PRO A 169 0.57 -37.69 32.09
CA PRO A 169 1.02 -36.55 32.88
C PRO A 169 1.74 -35.49 32.02
N ALA A 170 1.58 -34.23 32.42
CA ALA A 170 2.27 -33.07 31.86
C ALA A 170 3.80 -33.20 31.98
N PRO A 171 4.58 -32.79 30.97
CA PRO A 171 6.01 -32.59 31.16
C PRO A 171 6.26 -31.27 31.90
N ALA A 172 6.79 -31.37 33.12
CA ALA A 172 7.41 -30.27 33.86
C ALA A 172 8.85 -30.00 33.33
N PRO A 173 9.47 -28.86 33.69
CA PRO A 173 10.31 -28.07 32.79
C PRO A 173 11.74 -28.60 32.63
N ALA A 174 12.28 -28.49 31.42
CA ALA A 174 13.70 -28.69 31.16
C ALA A 174 14.53 -27.52 31.76
N PRO A 175 15.75 -27.78 32.28
CA PRO A 175 16.56 -26.81 32.98
C PRO A 175 17.16 -25.75 32.05
N ALA A 176 17.29 -24.54 32.58
CA ALA A 176 17.98 -23.43 31.96
C ALA A 176 19.45 -23.78 31.69
N THR A 177 19.82 -23.83 30.40
CA THR A 177 21.21 -23.81 29.96
C THR A 177 21.47 -22.47 29.30
N ALA A 178 22.56 -21.84 29.75
CA ALA A 178 22.96 -20.48 29.49
C ALA A 178 22.99 -20.09 28.00
N VAL A 179 22.65 -18.82 27.78
CA VAL A 179 22.92 -18.04 26.57
C VAL A 179 24.39 -18.15 26.13
N PRO A 180 24.66 -18.36 24.84
CA PRO A 180 25.80 -17.73 24.20
C PRO A 180 25.31 -16.46 23.50
N GLN A 181 25.51 -15.33 24.16
CA GLN A 181 25.70 -14.08 23.43
C GLN A 181 27.06 -14.17 22.74
N THR A 182 27.07 -14.30 21.41
CA THR A 182 28.23 -13.95 20.60
C THR A 182 27.76 -13.31 19.31
N THR A 183 27.98 -12.00 19.28
CA THR A 183 28.20 -11.16 18.10
C THR A 183 28.97 -11.89 17.00
N THR A 184 28.40 -11.92 15.79
CA THR A 184 29.18 -12.04 14.54
C THR A 184 28.56 -11.14 13.49
N THR A 185 28.89 -9.86 13.61
CA THR A 185 29.14 -8.97 12.47
C THR A 185 30.18 -9.64 11.57
N THR A 186 29.94 -9.67 10.25
CA THR A 186 30.84 -9.15 9.18
C THR A 186 30.45 -9.75 7.81
N ALA A 187 30.40 -8.87 6.80
CA ALA A 187 30.53 -9.13 5.35
C ALA A 187 29.30 -8.99 4.41
N ASN A 188 28.17 -8.44 4.84
CA ASN A 188 27.18 -7.88 3.90
C ASN A 188 26.27 -6.77 4.50
N GLU A 189 26.80 -6.05 5.48
CA GLU A 189 26.14 -4.96 6.21
C GLU A 189 26.64 -3.59 5.72
N THR A 190 26.85 -3.47 4.41
CA THR A 190 27.23 -2.19 3.81
C THR A 190 25.95 -1.41 3.51
N ALA A 191 25.70 -0.39 4.34
CA ALA A 191 24.75 0.72 4.16
C ALA A 191 23.24 0.40 4.34
N ARG A 192 22.84 0.08 5.59
CA ARG A 192 21.45 0.19 6.03
C ARG A 192 21.28 1.52 6.78
N ILE A 193 20.44 2.42 6.27
CA ILE A 193 20.12 3.68 6.94
C ILE A 193 18.80 3.47 7.71
N SER A 194 18.67 4.05 8.91
CA SER A 194 17.40 3.99 9.65
C SER A 194 16.31 4.75 8.88
N ALA A 195 15.03 4.40 9.04
CA ALA A 195 13.94 5.12 8.37
C ALA A 195 13.98 6.64 8.63
N LEU A 196 14.37 7.03 9.85
CA LEU A 196 14.53 8.44 10.23
C LEU A 196 15.65 9.12 9.46
N GLU A 197 16.83 8.50 9.38
CA GLU A 197 17.97 9.05 8.66
C GLU A 197 17.71 9.11 7.14
N PHE A 198 17.00 8.11 6.60
CA PHE A 198 16.56 8.13 5.20
C PHE A 198 15.64 9.33 4.94
N VAL A 199 14.59 9.49 5.74
CA VAL A 199 13.63 10.59 5.63
C VAL A 199 14.32 11.95 5.78
N LYS A 200 15.27 12.10 6.72
CA LYS A 200 16.07 13.33 6.90
C LYS A 200 17.00 13.63 5.73
N SER A 201 17.62 12.60 5.15
CA SER A 201 18.50 12.78 3.99
C SER A 201 17.71 13.20 2.73
N TYR A 202 16.42 12.84 2.66
CA TYR A 202 15.58 13.06 1.50
C TYR A 202 14.74 14.34 1.59
N TYR A 203 14.01 14.52 2.69
CA TYR A 203 13.05 15.60 2.87
C TYR A 203 13.64 16.79 3.62
N LYS A 204 13.51 17.99 3.02
CA LYS A 204 13.95 19.26 3.63
C LYS A 204 13.19 19.59 4.91
N ASP A 205 11.95 19.10 5.03
CA ASP A 205 11.06 19.33 6.15
C ASP A 205 10.84 18.06 6.99
N ALA A 206 11.80 17.13 6.96
CA ALA A 206 11.76 15.87 7.70
C ALA A 206 11.48 16.03 9.20
N ASP A 207 11.97 17.11 9.81
CA ASP A 207 11.78 17.40 11.24
C ASP A 207 10.31 17.69 11.60
N ARG A 208 9.46 17.97 10.62
CA ARG A 208 8.01 18.18 10.81
C ARG A 208 7.20 16.88 10.80
N ILE A 209 7.84 15.74 10.49
CA ILE A 209 7.18 14.44 10.40
C ILE A 209 7.00 13.87 11.81
N PRO A 210 5.76 13.53 12.23
CA PRO A 210 5.52 12.87 13.51
C PRO A 210 6.34 11.58 13.64
N LYS A 211 6.86 11.30 14.84
CA LYS A 211 7.78 10.16 15.09
C LYS A 211 7.16 8.82 14.69
N ASP A 212 5.87 8.65 14.95
CA ASP A 212 5.06 7.48 14.60
C ASP A 212 4.79 7.34 13.09
N ALA A 213 4.99 8.41 12.32
CA ALA A 213 4.80 8.43 10.87
C ALA A 213 6.11 8.29 10.07
N VAL A 214 7.28 8.31 10.71
CA VAL A 214 8.59 8.22 10.04
C VAL A 214 8.70 6.94 9.19
N ASN A 215 8.39 5.79 9.80
CA ASN A 215 8.43 4.49 9.14
C ASN A 215 7.45 4.43 7.94
N PRO A 216 6.15 4.80 8.10
CA PRO A 216 5.23 4.93 6.99
C PRO A 216 5.68 5.86 5.86
N VAL A 217 6.25 7.02 6.19
CA VAL A 217 6.72 7.96 5.18
C VAL A 217 7.92 7.39 4.43
N ALA A 218 8.86 6.76 5.12
CA ALA A 218 10.00 6.11 4.48
C ALA A 218 9.52 5.03 3.49
N ALA A 219 8.64 4.13 3.94
CA ALA A 219 8.08 3.07 3.11
C ALA A 219 7.28 3.62 1.92
N ALA A 220 6.47 4.68 2.13
CA ALA A 220 5.69 5.29 1.06
C ALA A 220 6.58 5.97 0.01
N THR A 221 7.70 6.55 0.45
CA THR A 221 8.70 7.15 -0.44
C THR A 221 9.39 6.05 -1.26
N GLN A 222 9.79 4.94 -0.63
CA GLN A 222 10.39 3.80 -1.32
C GLN A 222 9.45 3.11 -2.31
N ALA A 223 8.16 3.06 -2.00
CA ALA A 223 7.14 2.50 -2.87
C ALA A 223 6.68 3.49 -3.97
N ASN A 224 7.28 4.68 -4.07
CA ASN A 224 6.86 5.75 -4.99
C ASN A 224 5.37 6.17 -4.82
N ILE A 225 4.82 5.95 -3.62
CA ILE A 225 3.45 6.30 -3.23
C ILE A 225 3.35 7.76 -2.78
N ALA A 226 4.38 8.26 -2.11
CA ALA A 226 4.44 9.67 -1.75
C ALA A 226 4.42 10.55 -3.01
N VAL A 227 3.65 11.63 -2.99
CA VAL A 227 3.58 12.60 -4.10
C VAL A 227 3.72 14.01 -3.54
N ASN A 228 4.69 14.75 -4.04
CA ASN A 228 5.13 16.02 -3.49
C ASN A 228 5.24 17.08 -4.58
N TYR A 229 4.32 18.04 -4.51
CA TYR A 229 4.26 19.18 -5.41
C TYR A 229 4.34 20.47 -4.58
N PRO A 230 5.06 21.51 -5.05
CA PRO A 230 5.85 21.55 -6.29
C PRO A 230 7.27 20.98 -6.14
N ASP A 231 7.75 20.73 -4.93
CA ASP A 231 9.11 20.23 -4.70
C ASP A 231 9.05 18.77 -4.21
N PRO A 232 9.64 17.79 -4.94
CA PRO A 232 9.64 16.40 -4.53
C PRO A 232 10.32 16.14 -3.19
N ARG A 233 11.23 17.05 -2.78
CA ARG A 233 11.99 16.99 -1.51
C ARG A 233 11.31 17.73 -0.37
N VAL A 234 10.06 18.18 -0.53
CA VAL A 234 9.27 18.79 0.55
C VAL A 234 7.97 18.01 0.71
N LEU A 235 7.80 17.36 1.86
CA LEU A 235 6.64 16.51 2.11
C LEU A 235 5.40 17.31 2.49
N ASN A 236 5.55 18.38 3.29
CA ASN A 236 4.47 19.10 3.96
C ASN A 236 3.57 18.19 4.84
N PRO A 237 4.14 17.49 5.84
CA PRO A 237 3.42 16.44 6.57
C PRO A 237 2.17 16.94 7.31
N ASN A 238 2.21 18.18 7.80
CA ASN A 238 1.16 18.79 8.62
C ASN A 238 0.19 19.68 7.82
N GLU A 239 0.38 19.78 6.51
CA GLU A 239 -0.57 20.48 5.64
C GLU A 239 -1.85 19.66 5.48
N LEU A 240 -3.00 20.33 5.40
CA LEU A 240 -4.27 19.66 5.14
C LEU A 240 -4.22 18.97 3.76
N LEU A 241 -4.73 17.75 3.71
CA LEU A 241 -4.80 16.96 2.50
C LEU A 241 -5.82 17.58 1.55
N SER A 242 -5.37 18.14 0.43
CA SER A 242 -6.27 18.56 -0.63
C SER A 242 -6.78 17.37 -1.45
N ARG A 243 -7.94 17.51 -2.10
CA ARG A 243 -8.53 16.44 -2.90
C ARG A 243 -7.64 16.03 -4.07
N GLY A 244 -6.94 16.98 -4.68
CA GLY A 244 -5.94 16.72 -5.71
C GLY A 244 -4.76 15.89 -5.18
N SER A 245 -4.27 16.20 -3.97
CA SER A 245 -3.21 15.42 -3.32
C SER A 245 -3.69 14.03 -2.91
N ALA A 246 -4.89 13.91 -2.33
CA ALA A 246 -5.51 12.62 -1.98
C ALA A 246 -5.61 11.69 -3.21
N THR A 247 -6.09 12.23 -4.31
CA THR A 247 -6.22 11.54 -5.61
C THR A 247 -4.86 11.10 -6.15
N ALA A 248 -3.83 11.95 -6.03
CA ALA A 248 -2.47 11.61 -6.45
C ALA A 248 -1.87 10.47 -5.61
N LEU A 249 -2.07 10.48 -4.29
CA LEU A 249 -1.59 9.41 -3.42
C LEU A 249 -2.31 8.08 -3.70
N ILE A 250 -3.62 8.11 -3.89
CA ILE A 250 -4.40 6.91 -4.26
C ILE A 250 -3.98 6.37 -5.63
N HIS A 251 -3.77 7.25 -6.62
CA HIS A 251 -3.25 6.84 -7.92
C HIS A 251 -1.94 6.07 -7.76
N GLN A 252 -0.98 6.62 -7.03
CA GLN A 252 0.31 5.96 -6.86
C GLN A 252 0.21 4.65 -6.08
N ALA A 253 -0.66 4.57 -5.08
CA ALA A 253 -0.96 3.32 -4.40
C ALA A 253 -1.52 2.24 -5.36
N LEU A 254 -2.38 2.63 -6.31
CA LEU A 254 -2.90 1.70 -7.32
C LEU A 254 -1.85 1.30 -8.35
N VAL A 255 -0.94 2.21 -8.73
CA VAL A 255 0.21 1.90 -9.59
C VAL A 255 1.14 0.90 -8.90
N ASP A 256 1.47 1.12 -7.63
CA ASP A 256 2.31 0.21 -6.83
C ASP A 256 1.68 -1.19 -6.68
N ARG A 257 0.35 -1.29 -6.68
CA ARG A 257 -0.37 -2.58 -6.72
C ARG A 257 -0.47 -3.20 -8.13
N GLY A 258 0.00 -2.53 -9.17
CA GLY A 258 -0.16 -2.96 -10.56
C GLY A 258 -1.62 -2.96 -11.06
N GLN A 259 -2.51 -2.21 -10.38
CA GLN A 259 -3.93 -2.12 -10.75
C GLN A 259 -4.19 -1.06 -11.83
N ILE A 260 -3.32 -0.07 -11.94
CA ILE A 260 -3.35 0.94 -13.01
C ILE A 260 -1.94 1.21 -13.53
N GLU A 261 -1.87 1.69 -14.77
CA GLU A 261 -0.61 2.06 -15.41
C GLU A 261 -0.03 3.36 -14.80
N PRO A 262 1.31 3.49 -14.70
CA PRO A 262 1.96 4.74 -14.33
C PRO A 262 1.55 5.90 -15.25
N LEU A 263 1.59 7.13 -14.71
CA LEU A 263 1.33 8.33 -15.50
C LEU A 263 2.34 8.41 -16.65
N GLN A 264 1.83 8.45 -17.88
CA GLN A 264 2.65 8.63 -19.09
C GLN A 264 3.15 10.08 -19.25
N ASN A 265 2.70 11.00 -18.39
CA ASN A 265 3.10 12.40 -18.42
C ASN A 265 4.41 12.61 -17.61
N PRO A 266 5.55 12.89 -18.27
CA PRO A 266 6.83 13.07 -17.59
C PRO A 266 6.85 14.28 -16.65
N GLU A 267 6.06 15.33 -16.94
CA GLU A 267 5.95 16.52 -16.08
C GLU A 267 5.21 16.23 -14.78
N ALA A 268 4.34 15.22 -14.74
CA ALA A 268 3.74 14.77 -13.49
C ALA A 268 4.69 13.85 -12.72
N ALA A 269 5.45 13.00 -13.43
CA ALA A 269 6.35 12.03 -12.82
C ALA A 269 7.45 12.67 -11.95
N LYS A 270 7.87 13.92 -12.24
CA LYS A 270 8.89 14.64 -11.48
C LYS A 270 8.53 14.96 -10.02
N TYR A 271 7.25 14.86 -9.66
CA TYR A 271 6.74 15.11 -8.30
C TYR A 271 6.63 13.82 -7.46
N ILE A 272 6.96 12.68 -8.06
CA ILE A 272 7.12 11.42 -7.35
C ILE A 272 8.57 11.40 -6.82
N PRO A 273 8.78 11.13 -5.52
CA PRO A 273 10.11 10.97 -4.97
C PRO A 273 10.89 9.88 -5.71
N ASN A 274 11.87 10.27 -6.53
CA ASN A 274 12.78 9.32 -7.16
C ASN A 274 13.81 8.85 -6.14
N ASN A 275 13.75 7.58 -5.76
CA ASN A 275 14.83 6.89 -5.06
C ASN A 275 15.95 6.54 -6.05
N GLN A 276 16.84 7.50 -6.32
CA GLN A 276 18.13 7.26 -7.00
C GLN A 276 19.23 7.13 -5.95
#